data_AF-A0A6M1KQC2-F1
#
_entry.id   AF-A0A6M1KQC2-F1
#
_cell.length_a   1.000
_cell.length_b   1.000
_cell.length_c   1.000
_cell.angle_alpha   90.00
_cell.angle_beta   90.00
_cell.angle_gamma   90.00
#
_symmetry.space_group_name_H-M   'P 1'
#
loop_
_entity.id
_entity.type
_entity.pdbx_description
1 polymer ?
#
loop_
_entity_poly.entity_id
_entity_poly.type
_entity_poly.pdbx_seq_one_letter_code
_entity_poly.pdbx_strand_id
1 'polypeptide(L)'
;FTREELKAIQEELPKYMNEQGFELSRGQLGSDKKHLSVADYKAKIGKEALNKELLGLGAPRYWHKEEDRPATAEEIAGYESLASLFAGEEMKLREATLEERFTWLDSHRNDLKGDLSHLEELVDKKIEEYTRIDSETSERLSELSELNSKVKDREKELRGLESDSERLSDKVVRLEKEHRETTQLLVEQNRNLRKISFQDLDRRRIAEDLHEELEKATPKLFGGSFNFTADFVGRLKTFMSEVVEKLEQAINQNEVLRKALEGMKQAKESAERELLQEEWKTQRLETENQNLRQENKELKVSKNLLEDIQEVITEKEVSSLNKRLDELRESRMASRRRYEPEHSKGWSI
;
A
#
# COMPACT_ATOMS: atom_id res chain seq x y z
N PHE A 1 104.54 16.47 27.34
CA PHE A 1 103.63 17.22 28.20
C PHE A 1 104.07 17.06 29.65
N THR A 2 104.30 18.18 30.35
CA THR A 2 104.52 18.15 31.80
C THR A 2 103.19 17.90 32.51
N ARG A 3 103.22 17.34 33.73
CA ARG A 3 102.01 17.02 34.51
C ARG A 3 101.18 18.27 34.86
N GLU A 4 101.83 19.43 34.90
CA GLU A 4 101.21 20.72 35.16
C GLU A 4 100.50 21.28 33.91
N GLU A 5 101.14 21.18 32.73
CA GLU A 5 100.50 21.52 31.45
C GLU A 5 99.24 20.69 31.19
N LEU A 6 99.25 19.39 31.51
CA LEU A 6 98.07 18.53 31.35
C LEU A 6 96.93 18.93 32.29
N LYS A 7 97.24 19.39 33.50
CA LYS A 7 96.22 19.91 34.44
C LYS A 7 95.64 21.23 33.94
N ALA A 8 96.47 22.13 33.43
CA ALA A 8 96.02 23.40 32.85
C ALA A 8 95.09 23.16 31.65
N ILE A 9 95.48 22.28 30.72
CA ILE A 9 94.65 21.91 29.57
C ILE A 9 93.32 21.29 30.01
N GLN A 10 93.32 20.42 31.03
CA GLN A 10 92.09 19.82 31.55
C GLN A 10 91.15 20.82 32.27
N GLU A 11 91.65 21.97 32.71
CA GLU A 11 90.86 23.02 33.38
C GLU A 11 90.40 24.12 32.41
N GLU A 12 91.22 24.45 31.41
CA GLU A 12 90.93 25.51 30.44
C GLU A 12 90.08 25.02 29.26
N LEU A 13 90.31 23.80 28.76
CA LEU A 13 89.61 23.27 27.59
C LEU A 13 88.08 23.17 27.80
N PRO A 14 87.54 22.68 28.94
CA PRO A 14 86.10 22.64 29.14
C PRO A 14 85.47 24.03 29.22
N LYS A 15 86.18 25.02 29.79
CA LYS A 15 85.69 26.41 29.88
C LYS A 15 85.60 27.03 28.50
N TYR A 16 86.67 26.92 27.72
CA TYR A 16 86.72 27.45 26.35
C TYR A 16 85.65 26.81 25.44
N MET A 17 85.43 25.50 25.54
CA MET A 17 84.43 24.84 24.69
C MET A 17 82.99 25.13 25.10
N ASN A 18 82.71 25.33 26.40
CA ASN A 18 81.40 25.82 26.88
C ASN A 18 81.08 27.21 26.34
N GLU A 19 82.06 28.12 26.30
CA GLU A 19 81.90 29.46 25.73
C GLU A 19 81.58 29.42 24.23
N GLN A 20 82.00 28.38 23.53
CA GLN A 20 81.68 28.13 22.11
C GLN A 20 80.37 27.35 21.91
N GLY A 21 79.59 27.13 22.97
CA GLY A 21 78.27 26.48 22.92
C GLY A 21 78.28 24.95 23.06
N PHE A 22 79.42 24.32 23.38
CA PHE A 22 79.48 22.88 23.67
C PHE A 22 79.40 22.62 25.16
N GLU A 23 78.41 21.83 25.61
CA GLU A 23 78.24 21.52 27.03
C GLU A 23 79.26 20.46 27.51
N LEU A 24 80.42 20.92 27.97
CA LEU A 24 81.56 20.10 28.40
C LEU A 24 81.90 20.34 29.87
N SER A 25 81.86 19.27 30.67
CA SER A 25 82.25 19.29 32.09
C SER A 25 83.59 18.59 32.31
N ARG A 26 84.36 19.05 33.30
CA ARG A 26 85.58 18.34 33.74
C ARG A 26 85.19 16.94 34.24
N GLY A 27 85.88 15.90 33.79
CA GLY A 27 85.69 14.54 34.30
C GLY A 27 85.98 14.46 35.81
N GLN A 28 85.16 13.71 36.55
CA GLN A 28 85.33 13.52 38.01
C GLN A 28 86.69 12.87 38.30
N LEU A 29 87.44 13.43 39.26
CA LEU A 29 88.77 12.95 39.63
C LEU A 29 88.67 11.51 40.17
N GLY A 30 89.32 10.55 39.49
CA GLY A 30 89.28 9.12 39.89
C GLY A 30 88.02 8.36 39.46
N SER A 31 87.25 8.87 38.49
CA SER A 31 86.08 8.17 37.96
C SER A 31 86.47 7.02 37.03
N ASP A 32 86.14 5.78 37.41
CA ASP A 32 86.23 4.59 36.55
C ASP A 32 85.06 4.48 35.54
N LYS A 33 84.17 5.48 35.47
CA LYS A 33 83.10 5.51 34.47
C LYS A 33 83.70 5.63 33.08
N LYS A 34 83.63 4.54 32.31
CA LYS A 34 83.99 4.53 30.89
C LYS A 34 83.15 5.57 30.15
N HIS A 35 83.79 6.46 29.41
CA HIS A 35 83.11 7.35 28.48
C HIS A 35 82.44 6.48 27.40
N LEU A 36 81.13 6.67 27.18
CA LEU A 36 80.46 6.03 26.05
C LEU A 36 81.11 6.51 24.76
N SER A 37 81.25 5.60 23.78
CA SER A 37 81.57 6.01 22.42
C SER A 37 80.48 6.95 21.91
N VAL A 38 80.82 7.85 20.98
CA VAL A 38 79.83 8.69 20.28
C VAL A 38 78.72 7.84 19.66
N ALA A 39 79.06 6.64 19.18
CA ALA A 39 78.08 5.69 18.64
C ALA A 39 77.10 5.21 19.73
N ASP A 40 77.60 4.81 20.90
CA ASP A 40 76.77 4.33 22.00
C ASP A 40 75.93 5.45 22.62
N TYR A 41 76.46 6.67 22.70
CA TYR A 41 75.73 7.85 23.14
C TYR A 41 74.56 8.17 22.21
N LYS A 42 74.80 8.19 20.89
CA LYS A 42 73.74 8.40 19.90
C LYS A 42 72.68 7.30 19.96
N ALA A 43 73.08 6.05 20.13
CA ALA A 43 72.16 4.93 20.28
C ALA A 43 71.30 5.06 21.56
N LYS A 44 71.88 5.50 22.68
CA LYS A 44 71.15 5.74 23.93
C LYS A 44 70.09 6.85 23.76
N ILE A 45 70.48 8.01 23.20
CA ILE A 45 69.55 9.11 22.95
C ILE A 45 68.44 8.68 21.98
N GLY A 46 68.77 7.92 20.93
CA GLY A 46 67.77 7.37 20.00
C GLY A 46 66.78 6.42 20.69
N LYS A 47 67.26 5.52 21.55
CA LYS A 47 66.40 4.63 22.35
C LYS A 47 65.50 5.40 23.31
N GLU A 48 66.01 6.43 23.96
CA GLU A 48 65.22 7.27 24.87
C GLU A 48 64.15 8.09 24.13
N ALA A 49 64.47 8.64 22.96
CA ALA A 49 63.52 9.35 22.11
C ALA A 49 62.39 8.40 21.65
N LEU A 50 62.76 7.22 21.15
CA LEU A 50 61.81 6.19 20.73
C LEU A 50 60.91 5.72 21.88
N ASN A 51 61.47 5.55 23.08
CA ASN A 51 60.69 5.18 24.26
C ASN A 51 59.65 6.25 24.63
N LYS A 52 60.01 7.54 24.51
CA LYS A 52 59.06 8.66 24.73
C LYS A 52 57.94 8.67 23.71
N GLU A 53 58.24 8.41 22.43
CA GLU A 53 57.23 8.33 21.38
C GLU A 53 56.26 7.16 21.61
N LEU A 54 56.78 5.97 21.94
CA LEU A 54 55.95 4.79 22.24
C LEU A 54 55.02 5.05 23.45
N LEU A 55 55.54 5.68 24.50
CA LEU A 55 54.73 6.12 25.64
C LEU A 55 53.62 7.10 25.22
N GLY A 56 53.92 8.03 24.30
CA GLY A 56 52.95 8.96 23.74
C GLY A 56 51.84 8.28 22.92
N LEU A 57 52.14 7.13 22.33
CA LEU A 57 51.17 6.27 21.63
C LEU A 57 50.37 5.35 22.57
N GLY A 58 50.57 5.48 23.90
CA GLY A 58 49.87 4.69 24.90
C GLY A 58 50.54 3.36 25.26
N ALA A 59 51.79 3.12 24.82
CA ALA A 59 52.51 1.90 25.19
C ALA A 59 52.73 1.81 26.72
N PRO A 60 52.66 0.61 27.30
CA PRO A 60 52.67 0.42 28.75
C PRO A 60 53.99 0.87 29.37
N ARG A 61 53.91 1.72 30.40
CA ARG A 61 55.10 2.22 31.11
C ARG A 61 55.76 1.12 31.96
N TYR A 62 54.95 0.27 32.55
CA TYR A 62 55.36 -0.79 33.46
C TYR A 62 54.90 -2.16 32.95
N TRP A 63 55.69 -3.18 33.26
CA TRP A 63 55.47 -4.57 32.86
C TRP A 63 55.45 -5.47 34.09
N HIS A 64 54.52 -6.43 34.12
CA HIS A 64 54.42 -7.41 35.20
C HIS A 64 55.46 -8.51 34.99
N LYS A 65 56.37 -8.71 35.95
CA LYS A 65 57.50 -9.65 35.82
C LYS A 65 57.04 -11.11 35.76
N GLU A 66 56.06 -11.47 36.57
CA GLU A 66 55.62 -12.87 36.74
C GLU A 66 54.61 -13.30 35.67
N GLU A 67 53.82 -12.35 35.17
CA GLU A 67 52.70 -12.64 34.26
C GLU A 67 53.02 -12.23 32.81
N ASP A 68 54.22 -11.69 32.59
CA ASP A 68 54.74 -11.24 31.30
C ASP A 68 53.71 -10.46 30.46
N ARG A 69 53.09 -9.46 31.09
CA ARG A 69 52.04 -8.63 30.48
C ARG A 69 52.17 -7.15 30.86
N PRO A 70 51.49 -6.24 30.14
CA PRO A 70 51.31 -4.86 30.58
C PRO A 70 50.72 -4.79 32.00
N ALA A 71 51.24 -3.88 32.83
CA ALA A 71 50.68 -3.61 34.14
C ALA A 71 49.34 -2.87 34.02
N THR A 72 48.37 -3.21 34.89
CA THR A 72 47.08 -2.51 34.92
C THR A 72 47.18 -1.16 35.62
N ALA A 73 46.22 -0.26 35.38
CA ALA A 73 46.21 1.05 36.01
C ALA A 73 46.24 1.00 37.55
N GLU A 74 45.58 0.00 38.14
CA GLU A 74 45.55 -0.21 39.60
C GLU A 74 46.90 -0.70 40.15
N GLU A 75 47.55 -1.64 39.44
CA GLU A 75 48.90 -2.13 39.78
C GLU A 75 49.95 -1.01 39.69
N ILE A 76 49.84 -0.17 38.66
CA ILE A 76 50.74 0.98 38.44
C ILE A 76 50.61 1.98 39.59
N ALA A 77 49.39 2.33 39.99
CA ALA A 77 49.15 3.28 41.08
C ALA A 77 49.72 2.77 42.42
N GLY A 78 49.55 1.48 42.70
CA GLY A 78 50.13 0.84 43.89
C GLY A 78 51.67 0.82 43.85
N TYR A 79 52.24 0.52 42.68
CA TYR A 79 53.69 0.49 42.49
C TYR A 79 54.33 1.89 42.62
N GLU A 80 53.78 2.93 42.00
CA GLU A 80 54.33 4.28 42.11
C GLU A 80 54.24 4.83 43.55
N SER A 81 53.21 4.44 44.31
CA SER A 81 53.08 4.78 45.73
C SER A 81 54.12 4.07 46.60
N LEU A 82 54.28 2.76 46.44
CA LEU A 82 55.13 1.92 47.29
C LEU A 82 56.61 1.91 46.90
N ALA A 83 56.94 2.15 45.63
CA ALA A 83 58.33 2.22 45.15
C ALA A 83 59.14 3.33 45.83
N SER A 84 58.48 4.38 46.32
CA SER A 84 59.12 5.45 47.10
C SER A 84 59.51 5.03 48.52
N LEU A 85 58.85 4.01 49.08
CA LEU A 85 59.00 3.56 50.47
C LEU A 85 59.94 2.34 50.60
N PHE A 86 60.01 1.49 49.58
CA PHE A 86 60.75 0.21 49.63
C PHE A 86 61.77 0.13 48.49
N ALA A 87 62.88 0.85 48.61
CA ALA A 87 63.96 0.91 47.62
C ALA A 87 64.83 -0.38 47.53
N GLY A 88 64.31 -1.54 47.95
CA GLY A 88 65.09 -2.78 47.99
C GLY A 88 64.27 -4.08 48.07
N GLU A 89 62.94 -4.02 47.99
CA GLU A 89 62.09 -5.22 47.95
C GLU A 89 61.83 -5.63 46.49
N GLU A 90 61.71 -6.94 46.24
CA GLU A 90 61.56 -7.48 44.88
C GLU A 90 60.16 -7.17 44.34
N MET A 91 60.00 -5.96 43.78
CA MET A 91 58.74 -5.49 43.24
C MET A 91 58.30 -6.34 42.05
N LYS A 92 56.99 -6.63 41.98
CA LYS A 92 56.36 -7.43 40.91
C LYS A 92 56.35 -6.73 39.56
N LEU A 93 56.43 -5.40 39.55
CA LEU A 93 56.52 -4.60 38.34
C LEU A 93 57.95 -4.14 38.06
N ARG A 94 58.24 -3.89 36.78
CA ARG A 94 59.43 -3.20 36.31
C ARG A 94 59.08 -2.23 35.19
N GLU A 95 60.01 -1.36 34.84
CA GLU A 95 59.87 -0.57 33.62
C GLU A 95 59.87 -1.50 32.39
N ALA A 96 58.92 -1.27 31.49
CA ALA A 96 58.78 -2.08 30.28
C ALA A 96 59.96 -1.82 29.33
N THR A 97 60.53 -2.90 28.79
CA THR A 97 61.61 -2.80 27.80
C THR A 97 61.08 -2.25 26.48
N LEU A 98 61.99 -1.75 25.63
CA LEU A 98 61.60 -1.32 24.27
C LEU A 98 61.00 -2.48 23.45
N GLU A 99 61.55 -3.68 23.58
CA GLU A 99 61.06 -4.87 22.88
C GLU A 99 59.62 -5.22 23.30
N GLU A 100 59.32 -5.20 24.60
CA GLU A 100 57.95 -5.43 25.12
C GLU A 100 56.95 -4.37 24.65
N ARG A 101 57.38 -3.12 24.49
CA ARG A 101 56.52 -2.06 23.96
C ARG A 101 56.24 -2.28 22.47
N PHE A 102 57.20 -2.79 21.71
CA PHE A 102 56.99 -3.16 20.31
C PHE A 102 56.08 -4.37 20.16
N THR A 103 56.25 -5.41 20.98
CA THR A 103 55.35 -6.57 20.95
C THR A 103 53.93 -6.18 21.35
N TRP A 104 53.77 -5.33 22.37
CA TRP A 104 52.47 -4.75 22.73
C TRP A 104 51.86 -3.97 21.56
N LEU A 105 52.66 -3.14 20.88
CA LEU A 105 52.18 -2.33 19.75
C LEU A 105 51.72 -3.20 18.58
N ASP A 106 52.42 -4.29 18.28
CA ASP A 106 52.02 -5.25 17.26
C ASP A 106 50.70 -5.97 17.63
N SER A 107 50.57 -6.43 18.88
CA SER A 107 49.32 -7.01 19.37
C SER A 107 48.17 -6.02 19.32
N HIS A 108 48.36 -4.81 19.86
CA HIS A 108 47.32 -3.78 19.88
C HIS A 108 46.89 -3.35 18.47
N ARG A 109 47.83 -3.27 17.53
CA ARG A 109 47.53 -3.01 16.13
C ARG A 109 46.69 -4.14 15.51
N ASN A 110 46.98 -5.39 15.83
CA ASN A 110 46.22 -6.53 15.33
C ASN A 110 44.80 -6.55 15.90
N ASP A 111 44.64 -6.25 17.19
CA ASP A 111 43.33 -6.15 17.85
C ASP A 111 42.50 -5.04 17.21
N LEU A 112 43.06 -3.83 17.07
CA LEU A 112 42.40 -2.70 16.40
C LEU A 112 42.02 -3.01 14.95
N LYS A 113 42.86 -3.77 14.23
CA LYS A 113 42.54 -4.22 12.88
C LYS A 113 41.36 -5.20 12.89
N GLY A 114 41.31 -6.11 13.86
CA GLY A 114 40.18 -7.02 14.06
C GLY A 114 38.88 -6.28 14.34
N ASP A 115 38.92 -5.32 15.26
CA ASP A 115 37.77 -4.46 15.59
C ASP A 115 37.31 -3.66 14.37
N LEU A 116 38.24 -3.11 13.59
CA LEU A 116 37.94 -2.37 12.38
C LEU A 116 37.26 -3.26 11.33
N SER A 117 37.77 -4.48 11.11
CA SER A 117 37.13 -5.44 10.20
C SER A 117 35.73 -5.86 10.68
N HIS A 118 35.52 -6.01 11.99
CA HIS A 118 34.20 -6.30 12.54
C HIS A 118 33.23 -5.13 12.34
N LEU A 119 33.69 -3.89 12.55
CA LEU A 119 32.90 -2.68 12.32
C LEU A 119 32.55 -2.50 10.85
N GLU A 120 33.47 -2.78 9.93
CA GLU A 120 33.19 -2.79 8.48
C GLU A 120 32.08 -3.78 8.14
N GLU A 121 32.14 -5.01 8.66
CA GLU A 121 31.08 -6.02 8.44
C GLU A 121 29.72 -5.57 9.02
N LEU A 122 29.72 -4.93 10.19
CA LEU A 122 28.49 -4.39 10.78
C LEU A 122 27.91 -3.24 9.94
N VAL A 123 28.75 -2.38 9.38
CA VAL A 123 28.33 -1.30 8.49
C VAL A 123 27.71 -1.86 7.22
N ASP A 124 28.35 -2.86 6.60
CA ASP A 124 27.83 -3.50 5.39
C ASP A 124 26.46 -4.15 5.64
N LYS A 125 26.31 -4.88 6.76
CA LYS A 125 25.02 -5.43 7.19
C LYS A 125 23.96 -4.35 7.38
N LYS A 126 24.33 -3.21 7.97
CA LYS A 126 23.40 -2.09 8.15
C LYS A 126 23.01 -1.46 6.83
N ILE A 127 23.94 -1.33 5.88
CA ILE A 127 23.65 -0.84 4.53
C ILE A 127 22.65 -1.77 3.84
N GLU A 128 22.84 -3.09 3.90
CA GLU A 128 21.91 -4.08 3.35
C GLU A 128 20.52 -4.01 4.00
N GLU A 129 20.45 -3.82 5.32
CA GLU A 129 19.17 -3.61 6.00
C GLU A 129 18.48 -2.33 5.52
N TYR A 130 19.21 -1.22 5.35
CA TYR A 130 18.67 0.04 4.86
C TYR A 130 18.16 -0.09 3.43
N THR A 131 18.90 -0.73 2.53
CA THR A 131 18.46 -0.92 1.14
C THR A 131 17.21 -1.79 1.05
N ARG A 132 17.11 -2.84 1.89
CA ARG A 132 15.89 -3.66 1.98
C ARG A 132 14.69 -2.87 2.47
N ILE A 133 14.87 -2.04 3.51
CA ILE A 133 13.79 -1.18 4.02
C ILE A 133 13.37 -0.17 2.94
N ASP A 134 14.32 0.42 2.22
CA ASP A 134 14.04 1.38 1.16
C ASP A 134 13.24 0.75 0.00
N SER A 135 13.58 -0.48 -0.41
CA SER A 135 12.78 -1.21 -1.40
C SER A 135 11.37 -1.54 -0.90
N GLU A 136 11.24 -2.02 0.33
CA GLU A 136 9.93 -2.37 0.92
C GLU A 136 9.03 -1.14 1.09
N THR A 137 9.62 0.00 1.49
CA THR A 137 8.86 1.27 1.60
C THR A 137 8.41 1.76 0.22
N SER A 138 9.24 1.63 -0.81
CA SER A 138 8.88 1.98 -2.18
C SER A 138 7.75 1.11 -2.73
N GLU A 139 7.79 -0.20 -2.47
CA GLU A 139 6.71 -1.13 -2.83
C GLU A 139 5.40 -0.74 -2.13
N ARG A 140 5.42 -0.53 -0.81
CA ARG A 140 4.25 -0.10 -0.04
C ARG A 140 3.69 1.24 -0.51
N LEU A 141 4.54 2.20 -0.90
CA LEU A 141 4.09 3.47 -1.46
C LEU A 141 3.39 3.28 -2.82
N SER A 142 3.87 2.35 -3.64
CA SER A 142 3.24 1.99 -4.91
C SER A 142 1.86 1.36 -4.67
N GLU A 143 1.76 0.40 -3.75
CA GLU A 143 0.48 -0.22 -3.37
C GLU A 143 -0.52 0.80 -2.82
N LEU A 144 -0.08 1.72 -1.96
CA LEU A 144 -0.93 2.81 -1.45
C LEU A 144 -1.42 3.73 -2.56
N SER A 145 -0.58 4.04 -3.55
CA SER A 145 -0.98 4.84 -4.70
C SER A 145 -2.05 4.13 -5.54
N GLU A 146 -1.91 2.82 -5.76
CA GLU A 146 -2.90 2.02 -6.47
C GLU A 146 -4.22 1.89 -5.70
N LEU A 147 -4.16 1.72 -4.37
CA LEU A 147 -5.36 1.71 -3.54
C LEU A 147 -6.07 3.06 -3.56
N ASN A 148 -5.32 4.16 -3.55
CA ASN A 148 -5.88 5.50 -3.59
C ASN A 148 -6.62 5.78 -4.92
N SER A 149 -6.09 5.30 -6.05
CA SER A 149 -6.79 5.41 -7.34
C SER A 149 -8.11 4.62 -7.33
N LYS A 150 -8.10 3.40 -6.79
CA LYS A 150 -9.31 2.57 -6.62
C LYS A 150 -10.35 3.25 -5.72
N VAL A 151 -9.93 3.85 -4.60
CA VAL A 151 -10.83 4.61 -3.70
C VAL A 151 -11.49 5.76 -4.46
N LYS A 152 -10.71 6.55 -5.21
CA LYS A 152 -11.24 7.66 -6.00
C LYS A 152 -12.27 7.22 -7.04
N ASP A 153 -12.06 6.07 -7.67
CA ASP A 153 -13.04 5.53 -8.63
C ASP A 153 -14.31 5.04 -7.92
N ARG A 154 -14.19 4.38 -6.76
CA ARG A 154 -15.34 4.02 -5.92
C ARG A 154 -16.12 5.22 -5.41
N GLU A 155 -15.46 6.31 -5.07
CA GLU A 155 -16.14 7.55 -4.69
C GLU A 155 -16.93 8.15 -5.86
N LYS A 156 -16.44 8.04 -7.10
CA LYS A 156 -17.23 8.47 -8.28
C LYS A 156 -18.45 7.58 -8.47
N GLU A 157 -18.31 6.27 -8.33
CA GLU A 157 -19.44 5.33 -8.41
C GLU A 157 -20.49 5.65 -7.34
N LEU A 158 -20.07 5.88 -6.09
CA LEU A 158 -20.97 6.26 -5.00
C LEU A 158 -21.76 7.54 -5.30
N ARG A 159 -21.09 8.60 -5.77
CA ARG A 159 -21.79 9.83 -6.17
C ARG A 159 -22.81 9.59 -7.30
N GLY A 160 -22.50 8.69 -8.24
CA GLY A 160 -23.44 8.29 -9.28
C GLY A 160 -24.66 7.58 -8.72
N LEU A 161 -24.45 6.62 -7.82
CA LEU A 161 -25.52 5.88 -7.16
C LEU A 161 -26.39 6.77 -6.25
N GLU A 162 -25.79 7.73 -5.55
CA GLU A 162 -26.53 8.74 -4.77
C GLU A 162 -27.44 9.57 -5.66
N SER A 163 -26.93 10.02 -6.81
CA SER A 163 -27.71 10.79 -7.79
C SER A 163 -28.87 9.98 -8.38
N ASP A 164 -28.64 8.70 -8.69
CA ASP A 164 -29.69 7.80 -9.17
C ASP A 164 -30.73 7.50 -8.08
N SER A 165 -30.30 7.37 -6.83
CA SER A 165 -31.18 7.17 -5.67
C SER A 165 -32.11 8.38 -5.47
N GLU A 166 -31.57 9.60 -5.53
CA GLU A 166 -32.35 10.83 -5.44
C GLU A 166 -33.39 10.91 -6.56
N ARG A 167 -32.98 10.63 -7.81
CA ARG A 167 -33.90 10.62 -8.97
C ARG A 167 -35.02 9.58 -8.82
N LEU A 168 -34.72 8.41 -8.27
CA LEU A 168 -35.71 7.37 -8.01
C LEU A 168 -36.65 7.77 -6.87
N SER A 169 -36.13 8.38 -5.80
CA SER A 169 -36.91 8.92 -4.69
C SER A 169 -37.94 9.95 -5.19
N ASP A 170 -37.51 10.90 -6.03
CA ASP A 170 -38.39 11.87 -6.67
C ASP A 170 -39.47 11.21 -7.54
N LYS A 171 -39.12 10.14 -8.26
CA LYS A 171 -40.07 9.38 -9.08
C LYS A 171 -41.12 8.69 -8.21
N VAL A 172 -40.73 8.12 -7.07
CA VAL A 172 -41.66 7.51 -6.11
C VAL A 172 -42.64 8.56 -5.58
N VAL A 173 -42.16 9.73 -5.17
CA VAL A 173 -43.03 10.83 -4.69
C VAL A 173 -44.05 11.26 -5.74
N ARG A 174 -43.62 11.40 -7.01
CA ARG A 174 -44.54 11.71 -8.12
C ARG A 174 -45.60 10.63 -8.33
N LEU A 175 -45.19 9.36 -8.38
CA LEU A 175 -46.10 8.24 -8.55
C LEU A 175 -47.09 8.11 -7.39
N GLU A 176 -46.66 8.33 -6.16
CA GLU A 176 -47.57 8.37 -5.01
C GLU A 176 -48.61 9.48 -5.13
N LYS A 177 -48.21 10.66 -5.62
CA LYS A 177 -49.15 11.77 -5.84
C LYS A 177 -50.19 11.41 -6.90
N GLU A 178 -49.75 10.88 -8.04
CA GLU A 178 -50.64 10.40 -9.11
C GLU A 178 -51.59 9.29 -8.60
N HIS A 179 -51.08 8.37 -7.78
CA HIS A 179 -51.89 7.32 -7.19
C HIS A 179 -52.95 7.86 -6.22
N ARG A 180 -52.59 8.85 -5.38
CA ARG A 180 -53.56 9.54 -4.50
C ARG A 180 -54.64 10.25 -5.30
N GLU A 181 -54.27 10.97 -6.36
CA GLU A 181 -55.20 11.67 -7.25
C GLU A 181 -56.19 10.71 -7.92
N THR A 182 -55.68 9.63 -8.54
CA THR A 182 -56.52 8.60 -9.16
C THR A 182 -57.47 7.92 -8.17
N THR A 183 -57.00 7.64 -6.95
CA THR A 183 -57.82 7.07 -5.88
C THR A 183 -58.94 8.03 -5.46
N GLN A 184 -58.66 9.33 -5.33
CA GLN A 184 -59.68 10.33 -5.02
C GLN A 184 -60.75 10.40 -6.12
N LEU A 185 -60.32 10.38 -7.38
CA LEU A 185 -61.19 10.43 -8.54
C LEU A 185 -62.13 9.21 -8.60
N LEU A 186 -61.60 8.02 -8.31
CA LEU A 186 -62.40 6.79 -8.18
C LEU A 186 -63.42 6.86 -7.03
N VAL A 187 -63.02 7.38 -5.87
CA VAL A 187 -63.94 7.57 -4.73
C VAL A 187 -65.07 8.53 -5.11
N GLU A 188 -64.77 9.60 -5.82
CA GLU A 188 -65.76 10.58 -6.26
C GLU A 188 -66.71 10.01 -7.32
N GLN A 189 -66.18 9.27 -8.30
CA GLN A 189 -66.99 8.51 -9.26
C GLN A 189 -67.93 7.51 -8.54
N ASN A 190 -67.42 6.78 -7.55
CA ASN A 190 -68.22 5.82 -6.79
C ASN A 190 -69.33 6.51 -5.98
N ARG A 191 -69.05 7.67 -5.39
CA ARG A 191 -70.07 8.51 -4.74
C ARG A 191 -71.13 8.99 -5.72
N ASN A 192 -70.73 9.43 -6.91
CA ASN A 192 -71.66 9.87 -7.95
C ASN A 192 -72.55 8.73 -8.44
N LEU A 193 -71.98 7.53 -8.63
CA LEU A 193 -72.75 6.33 -8.96
C LEU A 193 -73.75 5.95 -7.86
N ARG A 194 -73.38 6.08 -6.58
CA ARG A 194 -74.30 5.83 -5.45
C ARG A 194 -75.43 6.85 -5.34
N LYS A 195 -75.22 8.10 -5.77
CA LYS A 195 -76.27 9.13 -5.82
C LYS A 195 -77.33 8.84 -6.89
N ILE A 196 -76.97 8.07 -7.92
CA ILE A 196 -77.94 7.55 -8.89
C ILE A 196 -78.71 6.43 -8.18
N SER A 197 -79.77 6.83 -7.49
CA SER A 197 -80.68 5.90 -6.83
C SER A 197 -81.37 5.04 -7.89
N PHE A 198 -81.45 3.73 -7.67
CA PHE A 198 -82.31 2.86 -8.49
C PHE A 198 -83.79 3.33 -8.46
N GLN A 199 -84.19 4.13 -7.47
CA GLN A 199 -85.52 4.75 -7.40
C GLN A 199 -85.74 5.82 -8.47
N ASP A 200 -84.69 6.48 -8.97
CA ASP A 200 -84.80 7.44 -10.08
C ASP A 200 -85.03 6.75 -11.43
N LEU A 201 -84.70 5.46 -11.52
CA LEU A 201 -84.95 4.58 -12.66
C LEU A 201 -86.26 3.79 -12.52
N ASP A 202 -86.80 3.66 -11.30
CA ASP A 202 -88.03 2.93 -11.03
C ASP A 202 -89.27 3.78 -11.34
N ARG A 203 -89.32 4.29 -12.58
CA ARG A 203 -90.49 4.96 -13.14
C ARG A 203 -91.52 3.99 -13.69
N ARG A 204 -91.38 2.70 -13.38
CA ARG A 204 -92.31 1.64 -13.79
C ARG A 204 -93.72 2.01 -13.43
N ARG A 205 -93.93 2.58 -12.24
CA ARG A 205 -95.24 3.04 -11.79
C ARG A 205 -95.85 4.15 -12.66
N ILE A 206 -95.06 5.17 -13.02
CA ILE A 206 -95.51 6.27 -13.90
C ILE A 206 -95.75 5.76 -15.33
N ALA A 207 -94.90 4.85 -15.81
CA ALA A 207 -95.06 4.21 -17.10
C ALA A 207 -96.29 3.30 -17.16
N GLU A 208 -96.57 2.54 -16.09
CA GLU A 208 -97.75 1.70 -15.91
C GLU A 208 -99.02 2.56 -15.87
N ASP A 209 -99.04 3.64 -15.09
CA ASP A 209 -100.17 4.58 -15.01
C ASP A 209 -100.48 5.23 -16.38
N LEU A 210 -99.45 5.70 -17.10
CA LEU A 210 -99.59 6.26 -18.44
C LEU A 210 -100.04 5.20 -19.46
N HIS A 211 -99.55 3.96 -19.33
CA HIS A 211 -99.93 2.85 -20.20
C HIS A 211 -101.38 2.43 -19.98
N GLU A 212 -101.83 2.42 -18.73
CA GLU A 212 -103.21 2.11 -18.36
C GLU A 212 -104.19 3.20 -18.84
N GLU A 213 -103.81 4.49 -18.76
CA GLU A 213 -104.58 5.60 -19.36
C GLU A 213 -104.61 5.51 -20.91
N LEU A 214 -103.51 5.07 -21.55
CA LEU A 214 -103.45 4.79 -22.99
C LEU A 214 -104.35 3.62 -23.40
N GLU A 215 -104.35 2.51 -22.64
CA GLU A 215 -105.19 1.34 -22.92
C GLU A 215 -106.69 1.63 -22.75
N LYS A 216 -107.05 2.52 -21.82
CA LYS A 216 -108.44 2.93 -21.52
C LYS A 216 -108.97 4.00 -22.48
N ALA A 217 -108.12 4.63 -23.29
CA ALA A 217 -108.56 5.60 -24.30
C ALA A 217 -109.38 4.93 -25.43
N THR A 218 -110.52 5.53 -25.79
CA THR A 218 -111.40 5.10 -26.88
C THR A 218 -111.55 6.18 -27.96
N PRO A 219 -111.71 5.84 -29.26
CA PRO A 219 -111.98 4.51 -29.81
C PRO A 219 -110.82 3.86 -30.58
N LYS A 220 -110.74 2.53 -30.41
CA LYS A 220 -109.73 1.60 -30.94
C LYS A 220 -109.97 1.18 -32.40
N LEU A 221 -110.47 2.09 -33.26
CA LEU A 221 -110.68 1.83 -34.69
C LEU A 221 -110.01 2.91 -35.53
N PHE A 222 -109.14 2.48 -36.44
CA PHE A 222 -108.45 3.31 -37.43
C PHE A 222 -109.43 4.26 -38.12
N GLY A 223 -109.36 5.56 -37.78
CA GLY A 223 -110.13 6.63 -38.40
C GLY A 223 -110.76 7.67 -37.47
N GLY A 224 -110.85 7.39 -36.16
CA GLY A 224 -111.34 8.36 -35.16
C GLY A 224 -110.21 9.18 -34.53
N SER A 225 -110.35 10.51 -34.42
CA SER A 225 -109.40 11.34 -33.66
C SER A 225 -109.39 10.93 -32.19
N PHE A 226 -108.21 10.53 -31.70
CA PHE A 226 -108.00 10.29 -30.27
C PHE A 226 -108.15 11.60 -29.50
N ASN A 227 -109.09 11.65 -28.55
CA ASN A 227 -109.27 12.79 -27.66
C ASN A 227 -108.53 12.54 -26.34
N PHE A 228 -107.23 12.82 -26.33
CA PHE A 228 -106.46 12.85 -25.09
C PHE A 228 -106.65 14.17 -24.34
N THR A 229 -106.64 14.13 -23.01
CA THR A 229 -106.62 15.35 -22.20
C THR A 229 -105.29 16.07 -22.40
N ALA A 230 -105.32 17.41 -22.43
CA ALA A 230 -104.09 18.21 -22.52
C ALA A 230 -103.12 17.90 -21.36
N ASP A 231 -103.66 17.51 -20.20
CA ASP A 231 -102.91 17.07 -19.03
C ASP A 231 -102.16 15.74 -19.28
N PHE A 232 -102.81 14.72 -19.87
CA PHE A 232 -102.16 13.47 -20.24
C PHE A 232 -101.02 13.70 -21.24
N VAL A 233 -101.28 14.47 -22.30
CA VAL A 233 -100.26 14.79 -23.31
C VAL A 233 -99.09 15.57 -22.69
N GLY A 234 -99.37 16.47 -21.74
CA GLY A 234 -98.35 17.17 -20.96
C GLY A 234 -97.50 16.22 -20.12
N ARG A 235 -98.12 15.34 -19.34
CA ARG A 235 -97.42 14.33 -18.51
C ARG A 235 -96.60 13.36 -19.35
N LEU A 236 -97.14 12.88 -20.48
CA LEU A 236 -96.43 12.00 -21.41
C LEU A 236 -95.22 12.70 -22.03
N LYS A 237 -95.37 13.96 -22.45
CA LYS A 237 -94.27 14.74 -23.03
C LYS A 237 -93.15 14.95 -22.02
N THR A 238 -93.46 15.31 -20.78
CA THR A 238 -92.47 15.46 -19.70
C THR A 238 -91.79 14.14 -19.40
N PHE A 239 -92.56 13.05 -19.29
CA PHE A 239 -92.02 11.71 -19.08
C PHE A 239 -91.04 11.30 -20.19
N MET A 240 -91.42 11.50 -21.47
CA MET A 240 -90.56 11.20 -22.61
C MET A 240 -89.29 12.06 -22.63
N SER A 241 -89.39 13.37 -22.37
CA SER A 241 -88.23 14.26 -22.31
C SER A 241 -87.22 13.81 -21.25
N GLU A 242 -87.70 13.47 -20.05
CA GLU A 242 -86.85 13.01 -18.96
C GLU A 242 -86.24 11.61 -19.22
N VAL A 243 -86.98 10.71 -19.89
CA VAL A 243 -86.43 9.40 -20.30
C VAL A 243 -85.34 9.57 -21.36
N VAL A 244 -85.53 10.45 -22.33
CA VAL A 244 -84.52 10.75 -23.36
C VAL A 244 -83.26 11.34 -22.73
N GLU A 245 -83.40 12.31 -21.82
CA GLU A 245 -82.26 12.92 -21.13
C GLU A 245 -81.46 11.90 -20.31
N LYS A 246 -82.14 10.98 -19.61
CA LYS A 246 -81.49 9.90 -18.86
C LYS A 246 -80.83 8.86 -19.77
N LEU A 247 -81.43 8.53 -20.92
CA LEU A 247 -80.82 7.65 -21.91
C LEU A 247 -79.56 8.28 -22.51
N GLU A 248 -79.58 9.57 -22.82
CA GLU A 248 -78.39 10.29 -23.30
C GLU A 248 -77.28 10.32 -22.24
N GLN A 249 -77.61 10.55 -20.96
CA GLN A 249 -76.63 10.42 -19.87
C GLN A 249 -76.03 9.02 -19.79
N ALA A 250 -76.85 7.96 -19.88
CA ALA A 250 -76.37 6.58 -19.85
C ALA A 250 -75.50 6.22 -21.06
N ILE A 251 -75.83 6.73 -22.25
CA ILE A 251 -75.02 6.55 -23.47
C ILE A 251 -73.66 7.21 -23.29
N ASN A 252 -73.63 8.47 -22.84
CA ASN A 252 -72.39 9.21 -22.62
C ASN A 252 -71.49 8.52 -21.58
N GLN A 253 -72.06 8.02 -20.49
CA GLN A 253 -71.32 7.26 -19.46
C GLN A 253 -70.75 5.95 -20.01
N ASN A 254 -71.54 5.19 -20.79
CA ASN A 254 -71.06 3.96 -21.44
C ASN A 254 -69.91 4.24 -22.39
N GLU A 255 -69.90 5.37 -23.09
CA GLU A 255 -68.81 5.74 -23.97
C GLU A 255 -67.52 6.09 -23.20
N VAL A 256 -67.63 6.79 -22.06
CA VAL A 256 -66.50 7.04 -21.16
C VAL A 256 -65.93 5.74 -20.61
N LEU A 257 -66.80 4.83 -20.15
CA LEU A 257 -66.38 3.51 -19.65
C LEU A 257 -65.69 2.67 -20.73
N ARG A 258 -66.19 2.69 -21.98
CA ARG A 258 -65.53 2.02 -23.10
C ARG A 258 -64.14 2.57 -23.37
N LYS A 259 -63.97 3.90 -23.38
CA LYS A 259 -62.65 4.53 -23.56
C LYS A 259 -61.69 4.18 -22.43
N ALA A 260 -62.16 4.19 -21.19
CA ALA A 260 -61.35 3.78 -20.03
C ALA A 260 -60.93 2.30 -20.11
N LEU A 261 -61.85 1.42 -20.52
CA LEU A 261 -61.56 -0.01 -20.70
C LEU A 261 -60.51 -0.25 -21.79
N GLU A 262 -60.60 0.47 -22.90
CA GLU A 262 -59.63 0.39 -24.00
C GLU A 262 -58.24 0.87 -23.55
N GLY A 263 -58.18 1.98 -22.80
CA GLY A 263 -56.93 2.46 -22.20
C GLY A 263 -56.31 1.44 -21.23
N MET A 264 -57.13 0.78 -20.40
CA MET A 264 -56.66 -0.29 -19.51
C MET A 264 -56.11 -1.49 -20.28
N LYS A 265 -56.73 -1.88 -21.41
CA LYS A 265 -56.20 -2.95 -22.26
C LYS A 265 -54.83 -2.60 -22.82
N GLN A 266 -54.67 -1.40 -23.36
CA GLN A 266 -53.38 -0.95 -23.90
C GLN A 266 -52.29 -0.87 -22.83
N ALA A 267 -52.63 -0.40 -21.62
CA ALA A 267 -51.71 -0.39 -20.49
C ALA A 267 -51.30 -1.81 -20.09
N LYS A 268 -52.26 -2.75 -20.03
CA LYS A 268 -52.01 -4.16 -19.75
C LYS A 268 -51.07 -4.78 -20.81
N GLU A 269 -51.34 -4.58 -22.09
CA GLU A 269 -50.49 -5.10 -23.18
C GLU A 269 -49.07 -4.52 -23.13
N SER A 270 -48.92 -3.27 -22.68
CA SER A 270 -47.61 -2.63 -22.53
C SER A 270 -46.84 -3.22 -21.35
N ALA A 271 -47.51 -3.43 -20.21
CA ALA A 271 -46.93 -4.10 -19.04
C ALA A 271 -46.53 -5.56 -19.34
N GLU A 272 -47.34 -6.31 -20.09
CA GLU A 272 -47.00 -7.67 -20.52
C GLU A 272 -45.75 -7.70 -21.42
N ARG A 273 -45.59 -6.72 -22.31
CA ARG A 273 -44.39 -6.59 -23.15
C ARG A 273 -43.14 -6.26 -22.33
N GLU A 274 -43.24 -5.34 -21.37
CA GLU A 274 -42.13 -5.01 -20.46
C GLU A 274 -41.72 -6.20 -19.61
N LEU A 275 -42.69 -6.96 -19.08
CA LEU A 275 -42.43 -8.17 -18.30
C LEU A 275 -41.65 -9.21 -19.13
N LEU A 276 -42.08 -9.51 -20.35
CA LEU A 276 -41.37 -10.44 -21.25
C LEU A 276 -39.94 -9.98 -21.54
N GLN A 277 -39.72 -8.68 -21.67
CA GLN A 277 -38.39 -8.12 -21.89
C GLN A 277 -37.48 -8.32 -20.67
N GLU A 278 -37.98 -8.07 -19.46
CA GLU A 278 -37.23 -8.26 -18.22
C GLU A 278 -36.97 -9.75 -17.93
N GLU A 279 -37.92 -10.64 -18.21
CA GLU A 279 -37.72 -12.08 -18.15
C GLU A 279 -36.58 -12.53 -19.07
N TRP A 280 -36.55 -12.03 -20.30
CA TRP A 280 -35.47 -12.34 -21.24
C TRP A 280 -34.10 -11.85 -20.77
N LYS A 281 -34.03 -10.62 -20.24
CA LYS A 281 -32.79 -10.09 -19.65
C LYS A 281 -32.32 -10.94 -18.46
N THR A 282 -33.25 -11.36 -17.61
CA THR A 282 -32.96 -12.18 -16.43
C THR A 282 -32.38 -13.53 -16.84
N GLN A 283 -33.00 -14.23 -17.81
CA GLN A 283 -32.46 -15.49 -18.36
C GLN A 283 -31.06 -15.31 -18.96
N ARG A 284 -30.82 -14.20 -19.67
CA ARG A 284 -29.51 -13.90 -20.23
C ARG A 284 -28.46 -13.71 -19.13
N LEU A 285 -28.78 -12.96 -18.08
CA LEU A 285 -27.88 -12.75 -16.95
C LEU A 285 -27.64 -14.04 -16.14
N GLU A 286 -28.64 -14.92 -16.04
CA GLU A 286 -28.47 -16.23 -15.42
C GLU A 286 -27.50 -17.13 -16.20
N THR A 287 -27.64 -17.18 -17.52
CA THR A 287 -26.72 -17.96 -18.37
C THR A 287 -25.29 -17.40 -18.33
N GLU A 288 -25.13 -16.08 -18.36
CA GLU A 288 -23.83 -15.42 -18.19
C GLU A 288 -23.19 -15.71 -16.82
N ASN A 289 -23.97 -15.65 -15.74
CA ASN A 289 -23.49 -16.00 -14.40
C ASN A 289 -23.08 -17.49 -14.30
N GLN A 290 -23.79 -18.39 -14.97
CA GLN A 290 -23.40 -19.80 -15.02
C GLN A 290 -22.06 -19.99 -15.73
N ASN A 291 -21.85 -19.30 -16.86
CA ASN A 291 -20.58 -19.33 -17.59
C ASN A 291 -19.43 -18.77 -16.75
N LEU A 292 -19.62 -17.61 -16.11
CA LEU A 292 -18.60 -17.02 -15.22
C LEU A 292 -18.28 -17.91 -14.02
N ARG A 293 -19.26 -18.64 -13.48
CA ARG A 293 -19.02 -19.63 -12.42
C ARG A 293 -18.18 -20.81 -12.91
N GLN A 294 -18.40 -21.24 -14.15
CA GLN A 294 -17.62 -22.31 -14.77
C GLN A 294 -16.17 -21.85 -15.00
N GLU A 295 -15.99 -20.67 -15.58
CA GLU A 295 -14.67 -20.05 -15.82
C GLU A 295 -13.90 -19.84 -14.51
N ASN A 296 -14.56 -19.37 -13.44
CA ASN A 296 -13.92 -19.24 -12.13
C ASN A 296 -13.47 -20.58 -11.55
N LYS A 297 -14.22 -21.68 -11.79
CA LYS A 297 -13.77 -23.02 -11.37
C LYS A 297 -12.51 -23.43 -12.14
N GLU A 298 -12.49 -23.20 -13.45
CA GLU A 298 -11.34 -23.52 -14.30
C GLU A 298 -10.10 -22.71 -13.88
N LEU A 299 -10.25 -21.40 -13.66
CA LEU A 299 -9.18 -20.55 -13.16
C LEU A 299 -8.66 -21.00 -11.80
N LYS A 300 -9.53 -21.46 -10.90
CA LYS A 300 -9.11 -22.01 -9.61
C LYS A 300 -8.29 -23.28 -9.76
N VAL A 301 -8.67 -24.17 -10.69
CA VAL A 301 -7.89 -25.37 -11.01
C VAL A 301 -6.53 -24.98 -11.61
N SER A 302 -6.49 -24.04 -12.56
CA SER A 302 -5.24 -23.55 -13.14
C SER A 302 -4.34 -22.88 -12.10
N LYS A 303 -4.92 -22.12 -11.17
CA LYS A 303 -4.17 -21.51 -10.06
C LYS A 303 -3.54 -22.57 -9.17
N ASN A 304 -4.31 -23.58 -8.76
CA ASN A 304 -3.78 -24.68 -7.95
C ASN A 304 -2.65 -25.41 -8.68
N LEU A 305 -2.80 -25.68 -9.98
CA LEU A 305 -1.73 -26.31 -10.77
C LEU A 305 -0.46 -25.44 -10.84
N LEU A 306 -0.62 -24.11 -10.93
CA LEU A 306 0.52 -23.19 -10.89
C LEU A 306 1.20 -23.20 -9.52
N GLU A 307 0.43 -23.22 -8.43
CA GLU A 307 0.96 -23.37 -7.06
C GLU A 307 1.73 -24.69 -6.92
N ASP A 308 1.17 -25.81 -7.41
CA ASP A 308 1.83 -27.12 -7.41
C ASP A 308 3.14 -27.10 -8.24
N ILE A 309 3.14 -26.45 -9.41
CA ILE A 309 4.33 -26.30 -10.25
C ILE A 309 5.38 -25.43 -9.55
N GLN A 310 4.98 -24.35 -8.87
CA GLN A 310 5.88 -23.49 -8.11
C GLN A 310 6.49 -24.21 -6.90
N GLU A 311 5.77 -25.14 -6.29
CA GLU A 311 6.28 -25.96 -5.19
C GLU A 311 7.31 -26.98 -5.69
N VAL A 312 7.06 -27.61 -6.85
CA VAL A 312 7.94 -28.62 -7.44
C VAL A 312 9.17 -28.01 -8.11
N ILE A 313 9.00 -26.88 -8.82
CA ILE A 313 10.08 -26.19 -9.52
C ILE A 313 10.52 -25.00 -8.69
N THR A 314 11.49 -25.22 -7.81
CA THR A 314 12.06 -24.11 -7.02
C THR A 314 12.89 -23.18 -7.92
N GLU A 315 12.91 -21.87 -7.63
CA GLU A 315 13.74 -20.89 -8.37
C GLU A 315 15.23 -21.30 -8.44
N LYS A 316 15.70 -22.07 -7.46
CA LYS A 316 17.06 -22.63 -7.42
C LYS A 316 17.30 -23.68 -8.51
N GLU A 317 16.31 -24.51 -8.81
CA GLU A 317 16.41 -25.49 -9.89
C GLU A 317 16.31 -24.83 -11.26
N VAL A 318 15.43 -23.83 -11.42
CA VAL A 318 15.33 -23.04 -12.67
C VAL A 318 16.61 -22.27 -12.93
N SER A 319 17.16 -21.59 -11.92
CA SER A 319 18.42 -20.87 -12.04
C SER A 319 19.59 -21.83 -12.31
N SER A 320 19.62 -23.00 -11.69
CA SER A 320 20.61 -24.04 -12.00
C SER A 320 20.47 -24.58 -13.43
N LEU A 321 19.26 -24.76 -13.94
CA LEU A 321 19.02 -25.22 -15.31
C LEU A 321 19.37 -24.14 -16.34
N ASN A 322 19.00 -22.89 -16.08
CA ASN A 322 19.37 -21.75 -16.93
C ASN A 322 20.88 -21.57 -16.98
N LYS A 323 21.57 -21.69 -15.84
CA LYS A 323 23.03 -21.65 -15.79
C LYS A 323 23.66 -22.76 -16.64
N ARG A 324 23.15 -24.01 -16.54
CA ARG A 324 23.58 -25.12 -17.40
C ARG A 324 23.28 -24.87 -18.89
N LEU A 325 22.16 -24.23 -19.21
CA LEU A 325 21.79 -23.89 -20.58
C LEU A 325 22.73 -22.83 -21.17
N ASP A 326 23.11 -21.83 -20.38
CA ASP A 326 24.05 -20.79 -20.79
C ASP A 326 25.48 -21.36 -20.92
N GLU A 327 25.91 -22.25 -20.02
CA GLU A 327 27.17 -23.01 -20.17
C GLU A 327 27.18 -23.86 -21.46
N LEU A 328 26.05 -24.46 -21.84
CA LEU A 328 25.90 -25.18 -23.11
C LEU A 328 25.93 -24.25 -24.33
N ARG A 329 25.37 -23.04 -24.22
CA ARG A 329 25.42 -22.02 -25.29
C ARG A 329 26.83 -21.49 -25.46
N GLU A 330 27.53 -21.20 -24.37
CA GLU A 330 28.92 -20.73 -24.38
C GLU A 330 29.87 -21.78 -24.93
N SER A 331 29.74 -23.04 -24.50
CA SER A 331 30.55 -24.14 -25.05
C SER A 331 30.29 -24.34 -26.55
N ARG A 332 29.06 -24.17 -27.03
CA ARG A 332 28.72 -24.21 -28.46
C ARG A 332 29.32 -23.03 -29.24
N MET A 333 29.30 -21.82 -28.65
CA MET A 333 29.92 -20.62 -29.22
C MET A 333 31.45 -20.71 -29.26
N ALA A 334 32.07 -21.24 -28.20
CA ALA A 334 33.51 -21.50 -28.12
C ALA A 334 33.94 -22.60 -29.10
N SER A 335 33.09 -23.61 -29.34
CA SER A 335 33.33 -24.64 -30.35
C SER A 335 33.22 -24.08 -31.78
N ARG A 336 32.32 -23.11 -32.01
CA ARG A 336 32.23 -22.35 -33.27
C ARG A 336 33.47 -21.49 -33.50
N ARG A 337 33.94 -20.75 -32.49
CA ARG A 337 35.15 -19.90 -32.59
C ARG A 337 36.44 -20.71 -32.81
N ARG A 338 36.52 -21.94 -32.31
CA ARG A 338 37.65 -22.86 -32.56
C ARG A 338 37.70 -23.42 -33.99
N TYR A 339 36.66 -23.19 -34.80
CA TYR A 339 36.52 -23.65 -36.18
C TYR A 339 36.46 -22.50 -37.20
N GLU A 340 36.88 -21.29 -36.85
CA GLU A 340 37.15 -20.22 -37.83
C GLU A 340 38.62 -20.31 -38.28
N PRO A 341 38.90 -20.61 -39.57
CA PRO A 341 40.25 -20.54 -40.09
C PRO A 341 40.67 -19.08 -40.21
N GLU A 342 41.84 -18.72 -39.70
CA GLU A 342 42.47 -17.43 -39.92
C GLU A 342 42.71 -17.22 -41.43
N HIS A 343 41.80 -16.54 -42.12
CA HIS A 343 42.03 -16.09 -43.48
C HIS A 343 42.96 -14.88 -43.47
N SER A 344 44.24 -15.16 -43.64
CA SER A 344 45.27 -14.19 -43.97
C SER A 344 45.00 -13.53 -45.33
N LYS A 345 44.99 -12.19 -45.30
CA LYS A 345 45.49 -11.21 -46.29
C LYS A 345 45.20 -11.50 -47.77
N GLY A 346 44.38 -10.61 -48.34
CA GLY A 346 44.13 -10.50 -49.77
C GLY A 346 45.39 -10.26 -50.59
N TRP A 347 45.28 -10.65 -51.86
CA TRP A 347 46.05 -10.13 -52.98
C TRP A 347 45.06 -9.61 -54.02
N SER A 348 45.16 -8.31 -54.29
CA SER A 348 44.73 -7.72 -55.55
C SER A 348 45.63 -8.22 -56.68
N ILE A 349 45.03 -8.67 -57.78
CA ILE A 349 45.13 -8.15 -59.15
C ILE A 349 43.88 -8.63 -59.89
#